data_AF-A0A4Y5QDM2-F1
#
_entry.id   AF-A0A4Y5QDM2-F1
#
_cell.length_a   1.000
_cell.length_b   1.000
_cell.length_c   1.000
_cell.angle_alpha   90.00
_cell.angle_beta   90.00
_cell.angle_gamma   90.00
#
_symmetry.space_group_name_H-M   'P 1'
#
loop_
_entity.id
_entity.type
_entity.pdbx_description
1 polymer ?
#
loop_
_entity_poly.entity_id
_entity_poly.type
_entity_poly.pdbx_seq_one_letter_code
_entity_poly.pdbx_strand_id
1 'polypeptide(L)'
;MYFFIYIIINILIFILMLSILTLIHNMTNKNKEKNTNFECGFNNLSSSNNPFSIKFFKIILIFLLFDIEIIIMLPMPLFEYHEILSFMILMLILIIITFGLLFEWYEGSLNWV
;
A
#
# COMPACT_ATOMS: atom_id res chain seq x y z
N MET A 1 9.51 26.45 -7.04
CA MET A 1 10.86 26.43 -6.42
C MET A 1 10.80 26.10 -4.93
N TYR A 2 10.02 26.84 -4.12
CA TYR A 2 9.87 26.57 -2.67
C TYR A 2 9.38 25.16 -2.33
N PHE A 3 8.45 24.61 -3.12
CA PHE A 3 7.98 23.22 -2.95
C PHE A 3 9.12 22.20 -3.09
N PHE A 4 9.95 22.33 -4.12
CA PHE A 4 11.11 21.47 -4.33
C PHE A 4 12.13 21.63 -3.19
N ILE A 5 12.39 22.85 -2.73
CA ILE A 5 13.28 23.12 -1.60
C ILE A 5 12.75 22.45 -0.32
N TYR A 6 11.44 22.53 -0.05
CA TYR A 6 10.81 21.89 1.10
C TYR A 6 10.95 20.36 1.07
N ILE A 7 10.74 19.72 -0.10
CA ILE A 7 10.93 18.28 -0.25
C ILE A 7 12.37 17.89 0.04
N ILE A 8 13.34 18.62 -0.51
CA ILE A 8 14.77 18.34 -0.32
C ILE A 8 15.15 18.46 1.17
N ILE A 9 14.65 19.48 1.87
CA ILE A 9 14.91 19.67 3.30
C ILE A 9 14.35 18.49 4.12
N ASN A 10 13.13 18.02 3.84
CA ASN A 10 12.54 16.89 4.56
C ASN A 10 13.34 15.59 4.34
N ILE A 11 13.76 15.32 3.11
CA ILE A 11 14.58 14.14 2.78
C ILE A 11 15.92 14.21 3.51
N LEU A 12 16.56 15.38 3.55
CA LEU A 12 17.82 15.57 4.27
C LEU A 12 17.67 15.33 5.77
N ILE A 13 16.60 15.86 6.39
CA ILE A 13 16.30 15.63 7.81
C ILE A 13 16.08 14.14 8.09
N PHE A 14 15.35 13.43 7.22
CA PHE A 14 15.12 12.00 7.36
C PHE A 14 16.42 11.18 7.29
N ILE A 15 17.30 11.49 6.33
CA ILE A 15 18.61 10.83 6.20
C ILE A 15 19.49 11.13 7.42
N LEU A 16 19.50 12.37 7.90
CA LEU A 16 20.24 12.75 9.11
C LEU A 16 19.75 11.94 10.32
N MET A 17 18.44 11.85 10.54
CA MET A 17 17.86 11.06 11.63
C MET A 17 18.26 9.58 11.54
N LEU A 18 18.16 8.96 10.36
CA LEU A 18 18.57 7.58 10.15
C LEU A 18 20.07 7.37 10.39
N SER A 19 20.92 8.31 9.95
CA SER A 19 22.37 8.21 10.17
C SER A 19 22.73 8.30 11.66
N ILE A 20 22.07 9.18 12.41
CA ILE A 20 22.27 9.30 13.85
C ILE A 20 21.82 8.01 14.56
N LEU A 21 20.64 7.47 14.19
CA LEU A 21 20.12 6.22 14.75
C LEU A 21 21.07 5.03 14.50
N THR A 22 21.60 4.91 13.28
CA THR A 22 22.54 3.83 12.91
C THR A 22 23.89 3.99 13.61
N LEU A 23 24.39 5.21 13.79
CA LEU A 23 25.59 5.47 14.58
C LEU A 23 25.40 5.07 16.04
N ILE A 24 24.29 5.48 16.68
CA ILE A 24 23.97 5.09 18.05
C ILE A 24 23.82 3.57 18.17
N HIS A 25 23.15 2.92 17.21
CA HIS A 25 23.02 1.46 17.18
C HIS A 25 24.38 0.76 17.09
N ASN A 26 25.25 1.22 16.20
CA ASN A 26 26.58 0.64 16.01
C ASN A 26 27.49 0.81 17.24
N MET A 27 27.30 1.87 18.02
CA MET A 27 28.02 2.07 19.30
C MET A 27 27.50 1.16 20.41
N THR A 28 26.24 0.71 20.34
CA THR A 28 25.55 0.14 21.50
C THR A 28 25.54 -1.39 21.58
N ASN A 29 25.77 -2.18 20.51
CA ASN A 29 26.01 -3.63 20.65
C ASN A 29 26.33 -4.35 19.32
N LYS A 30 27.48 -5.04 19.25
CA LYS A 30 27.79 -6.05 18.21
C LYS A 30 27.81 -7.46 18.81
N ASN A 31 26.70 -7.89 19.40
CA ASN A 31 26.60 -9.27 19.88
C ASN A 31 26.25 -10.17 18.69
N LYS A 32 27.08 -11.19 18.44
CA LYS A 32 26.90 -12.14 17.32
C LYS A 32 25.52 -12.82 17.34
N GLU A 33 24.97 -13.05 18.53
CA GLU A 33 23.63 -13.64 18.74
C GLU A 33 22.47 -12.71 18.34
N LYS A 34 22.68 -11.39 18.30
CA LYS A 34 21.68 -10.45 17.73
C LYS A 34 21.65 -10.48 16.21
N ASN A 35 22.72 -10.97 15.58
CA ASN A 35 22.87 -11.04 14.12
C ASN A 35 22.46 -12.41 13.56
N THR A 36 22.04 -13.35 14.41
CA THR A 36 21.48 -14.64 14.01
C THR A 36 19.97 -14.61 14.10
N ASN A 37 19.29 -15.34 13.21
CA ASN A 37 17.84 -15.47 13.27
C ASN A 37 17.42 -16.05 14.62
N PHE A 38 16.34 -15.52 15.19
CA PHE A 38 15.78 -15.99 16.44
C PHE A 38 15.06 -17.33 16.19
N GLU A 39 15.79 -18.42 16.32
CA GLU A 39 15.25 -19.77 16.21
C GLU A 39 15.16 -20.36 17.61
N CYS A 40 14.11 -21.12 17.90
CA CYS A 40 13.96 -21.90 19.15
C CYS A 40 14.98 -23.07 19.24
N GLY A 41 16.17 -22.94 18.64
CA GLY A 41 17.25 -23.92 18.65
C GLY A 41 17.22 -24.95 17.50
N PHE A 42 16.34 -24.79 16.51
CA PHE A 42 16.23 -25.70 15.37
C PHE A 42 16.48 -24.97 14.05
N ASN A 43 17.48 -25.44 13.29
CA ASN A 43 17.71 -24.99 11.92
C ASN A 43 16.44 -25.18 11.11
N ASN A 44 16.00 -24.14 10.39
CA ASN A 44 14.97 -24.26 9.37
C ASN A 44 15.43 -25.25 8.28
N LEU A 45 14.99 -26.51 8.40
CA LEU A 45 15.08 -27.53 7.34
C LEU A 45 14.05 -27.29 6.21
N SER A 46 13.19 -26.29 6.37
CA SER A 46 12.18 -25.93 5.37
C SER A 46 12.79 -25.06 4.28
N SER A 47 12.78 -25.56 3.04
CA SER A 47 12.99 -24.76 1.84
C SER A 47 12.17 -23.48 1.88
N SER A 48 12.74 -22.35 1.46
CA SER A 48 12.10 -21.02 1.42
C SER A 48 10.88 -20.91 0.50
N ASN A 49 10.45 -22.02 -0.10
CA ASN A 49 9.31 -22.10 -1.00
C ASN A 49 8.04 -22.29 -0.18
N ASN A 50 7.64 -21.24 0.55
CA ASN A 50 6.31 -21.22 1.13
C ASN A 50 5.28 -21.14 0.00
N PRO A 51 4.21 -21.95 0.04
CA PRO A 51 3.16 -21.88 -0.96
C PRO A 51 2.53 -20.49 -0.93
N PHE A 52 2.46 -19.85 -2.11
CA PHE A 52 1.86 -18.54 -2.24
C PHE A 52 0.35 -18.63 -2.01
N SER A 53 -0.18 -17.76 -1.15
CA SER A 53 -1.61 -17.78 -0.88
C SER A 53 -2.36 -17.09 -2.03
N ILE A 54 -3.30 -17.79 -2.66
CA ILE A 54 -4.22 -17.23 -3.66
C ILE A 54 -5.06 -16.09 -3.07
N LYS A 55 -5.32 -16.11 -1.75
CA LYS A 55 -6.10 -15.07 -1.07
C LYS A 55 -5.40 -13.70 -1.12
N PHE A 56 -4.12 -13.62 -0.80
CA PHE A 56 -3.35 -12.37 -0.92
C PHE A 56 -3.29 -11.86 -2.37
N PHE A 57 -3.20 -12.76 -3.35
CA PHE A 57 -3.25 -12.38 -4.75
C PHE A 57 -4.56 -11.72 -5.14
N LYS A 58 -5.70 -12.29 -4.72
CA LYS A 58 -7.03 -11.74 -5.00
C LYS A 58 -7.18 -10.33 -4.43
N ILE A 59 -6.72 -10.11 -3.19
CA ILE A 59 -6.79 -8.79 -2.54
C ILE A 59 -5.95 -7.76 -3.33
N ILE A 60 -4.74 -8.10 -3.76
CA ILE A 60 -3.88 -7.21 -4.56
C ILE A 60 -4.54 -6.88 -5.90
N LEU A 61 -5.18 -7.87 -6.54
CA LEU A 61 -5.85 -7.68 -7.82
C LEU A 61 -7.05 -6.74 -7.68
N ILE A 62 -7.89 -6.94 -6.65
CA ILE A 62 -9.03 -6.06 -6.34
C ILE A 62 -8.54 -4.63 -6.05
N PHE A 63 -7.48 -4.49 -5.25
CA PHE A 63 -6.87 -3.19 -4.96
C PHE A 63 -6.40 -2.47 -6.24
N LEU A 64 -5.74 -3.20 -7.14
CA LEU A 64 -5.25 -2.64 -8.41
C LEU A 64 -6.40 -2.18 -9.32
N LEU A 65 -7.49 -2.95 -9.40
CA LEU A 65 -8.67 -2.57 -10.17
C LEU A 65 -9.33 -1.31 -9.58
N PHE A 66 -9.53 -1.29 -8.27
CA PHE A 66 -10.14 -0.15 -7.58
C PHE A 66 -9.30 1.14 -7.70
N ASP A 67 -7.97 1.04 -7.68
CA ASP A 67 -7.07 2.18 -7.93
C ASP A 67 -7.27 2.76 -9.35
N ILE A 68 -7.43 1.91 -10.37
CA ILE A 68 -7.70 2.36 -11.74
C ILE A 68 -9.05 3.09 -11.82
N GLU A 69 -10.08 2.57 -11.16
CA GLU A 69 -11.41 3.19 -11.11
C GLU A 69 -11.38 4.56 -10.41
N ILE A 70 -10.63 4.70 -9.31
CA ILE A 70 -10.44 5.98 -8.63
C ILE A 70 -9.71 6.98 -9.53
N ILE A 71 -8.66 6.56 -10.25
CA ILE A 71 -7.93 7.43 -11.18
C ILE A 71 -8.88 8.01 -12.25
N ILE A 72 -9.81 7.20 -12.75
CA ILE A 72 -10.82 7.63 -13.72
C ILE A 72 -11.80 8.65 -13.09
N MET A 73 -12.10 8.53 -11.78
CA MET A 73 -12.99 9.44 -11.06
C MET A 73 -12.32 10.77 -10.65
N LEU A 74 -11.02 10.77 -10.39
CA LEU A 74 -10.26 11.94 -9.91
C LEU A 74 -10.41 13.24 -10.74
N PRO A 75 -10.50 13.23 -12.08
CA PRO A 75 -10.65 14.47 -12.85
C PRO A 75 -12.09 15.03 -12.83
N MET A 76 -13.09 14.29 -12.35
CA MET A 76 -14.50 14.70 -12.38
C MET A 76 -14.79 16.08 -11.74
N PRO A 77 -14.26 16.45 -10.56
CA PRO A 77 -14.47 17.78 -9.97
C PRO A 77 -13.76 18.93 -10.70
N LEU A 78 -12.89 18.63 -11.68
CA LEU A 78 -12.26 19.65 -12.53
C LEU A 78 -13.16 20.06 -13.70
N PHE A 79 -14.15 19.23 -14.07
CA PHE A 79 -15.17 19.64 -15.03
C PHE A 79 -16.10 20.64 -14.35
N GLU A 80 -16.35 21.78 -15.00
CA GLU A 80 -17.18 22.83 -14.44
C GLU A 80 -18.55 22.27 -14.01
N TYR A 81 -18.95 22.60 -12.77
CA TYR A 81 -20.16 22.13 -12.07
C TYR A 81 -21.49 22.49 -12.76
N HIS A 82 -21.46 23.03 -13.97
CA HIS A 82 -22.63 23.56 -14.69
C HIS A 82 -23.31 22.53 -15.58
N GLU A 83 -22.70 21.38 -15.85
CA GLU A 83 -23.33 20.34 -16.65
C GLU A 83 -24.01 19.30 -15.75
N ILE A 84 -25.35 19.27 -15.72
CA ILE A 84 -26.15 18.16 -15.15
C ILE A 84 -25.61 16.80 -15.65
N LEU A 85 -25.09 16.77 -16.88
CA LEU A 85 -24.52 15.58 -17.50
C LEU A 85 -23.30 15.04 -16.75
N SER A 86 -22.37 15.89 -16.31
CA SER A 86 -21.15 15.46 -15.61
C SER A 86 -21.48 14.84 -14.24
N PHE A 87 -22.46 15.41 -13.54
CA PHE A 87 -23.01 14.86 -12.30
C PHE A 87 -23.69 13.51 -12.52
N MET A 88 -24.48 13.36 -13.59
CA MET A 88 -25.13 12.09 -13.92
C MET A 88 -24.11 10.99 -14.27
N ILE A 89 -23.04 11.34 -15.00
CA ILE A 89 -21.94 10.42 -15.31
C ILE A 89 -21.19 10.00 -14.04
N LEU A 90 -20.89 10.95 -13.14
CA LEU A 90 -20.25 10.65 -11.85
C LEU A 90 -21.10 9.66 -11.04
N MET A 91 -22.41 9.91 -10.93
CA MET A 91 -23.33 9.04 -10.19
C MET A 91 -23.41 7.65 -10.81
N LEU A 92 -23.43 7.56 -12.14
CA LEU A 92 -23.42 6.28 -12.85
C LEU A 92 -22.15 5.48 -12.57
N ILE A 93 -20.98 6.14 -12.61
CA ILE A 93 -19.70 5.50 -12.29
C ILE A 93 -19.68 5.00 -10.84
N LEU A 94 -20.12 5.83 -9.88
CA LEU A 94 -20.21 5.43 -8.47
C LEU A 94 -21.13 4.21 -8.26
N ILE A 95 -22.26 4.17 -8.95
CA ILE A 95 -23.18 3.02 -8.90
C ILE A 95 -22.48 1.75 -9.43
N ILE A 96 -21.78 1.83 -10.55
CA ILE A 96 -21.09 0.68 -11.13
C ILE A 96 -20.01 0.15 -10.17
N ILE A 97 -19.18 1.03 -9.60
CA ILE A 97 -18.11 0.66 -8.66
C ILE A 97 -18.71 0.01 -7.41
N THR A 98 -19.77 0.59 -6.83
CA THR A 98 -20.42 0.03 -5.65
C THR A 98 -21.03 -1.34 -5.91
N PHE A 99 -21.67 -1.56 -7.06
CA PHE A 99 -22.17 -2.88 -7.45
C PHE A 99 -21.05 -3.90 -7.68
N GLY A 100 -19.94 -3.50 -8.31
CA GLY A 100 -18.76 -4.36 -8.47
C GLY A 100 -18.21 -4.85 -7.14
N LEU A 101 -18.07 -3.94 -6.18
CA LEU A 101 -17.61 -4.27 -4.83
C LEU A 101 -18.60 -5.18 -4.07
N LEU A 102 -19.90 -4.93 -4.20
CA LEU A 102 -20.93 -5.79 -3.61
C LEU A 102 -20.90 -7.21 -4.20
N PHE A 103 -20.65 -7.33 -5.51
CA PHE A 103 -20.52 -8.63 -6.18
C PHE A 103 -19.31 -9.41 -5.66
N GLU A 104 -18.15 -8.76 -5.57
CA GLU A 104 -16.94 -9.38 -5.02
C GLU A 104 -17.10 -9.80 -3.55
N TRP A 105 -17.80 -8.97 -2.77
CA TRP A 105 -18.11 -9.30 -1.39
C TRP A 105 -19.03 -10.53 -1.28
N TYR A 106 -20.05 -10.61 -2.15
CA TYR A 106 -20.93 -11.78 -2.21
C TYR A 106 -20.19 -13.07 -2.61
N GLU A 107 -19.19 -12.97 -3.50
CA GLU A 107 -18.32 -14.11 -3.86
C GLU A 107 -17.40 -14.55 -2.69
N GLY A 108 -17.32 -13.77 -1.62
CA GLY A 108 -16.48 -14.06 -0.46
C GLY A 108 -14.99 -13.88 -0.74
N SER A 109 -14.62 -13.15 -1.81
CA SER A 109 -13.22 -12.85 -2.14
C SER A 109 -12.53 -12.02 -1.04
N LEU A 110 -13.33 -11.24 -0.29
CA LEU A 110 -12.92 -10.38 0.82
C LEU A 110 -12.96 -11.07 2.20
N ASN A 111 -13.45 -12.32 2.29
CA ASN A 111 -13.53 -13.01 3.58
C ASN A 111 -12.16 -13.53 4.01
N TRP A 112 -11.67 -13.01 5.13
CA TRP A 112 -10.34 -13.32 5.67
C TRP A 112 -10.34 -14.48 6.68
N VAL A 113 -11.52 -14.95 7.09
CA VAL A 113 -11.74 -16.13 7.96
C VAL A 113 -12.34 -17.23 7.11
#